data_AF-A0A6A0AJN5-F1
#
_entry.id   AF-A0A6A0AJN5-F1
#
_cell.length_a   1.000
_cell.length_b   1.000
_cell.length_c   1.000
_cell.angle_alpha   90.00
_cell.angle_beta   90.00
_cell.angle_gamma   90.00
#
_symmetry.space_group_name_H-M   'P 1'
#
loop_
_entity.id
_entity.type
_entity.pdbx_description
1 polymer ?
#
loop_
_entity_poly.entity_id
_entity_poly.type
_entity_poly.pdbx_seq_one_letter_code
_entity_poly.pdbx_strand_id
1 'polypeptide(L)'
;MNFPIEAAVSELPDEARQALTAALEHMQVRDSLKMYNNLVERCFRECVEDMRSKAMSSKEEQCVAKCCEKYMNVTGRVGMRFSEFFSQMEAAAQQQMAEMAKQQASKNSSLRWRGITALSNGVQGNRWVHATRSPMGQPSTGGRGLAHATVVA
;
A
#
# COMPACT_ATOMS: atom_id res chain seq x y z
N MET A 1 2.15 -18.18 0.64
CA MET A 1 2.45 -16.78 0.27
C MET A 1 1.22 -15.99 0.68
N ASN A 2 1.29 -15.24 1.79
CA ASN A 2 0.12 -14.52 2.29
C ASN A 2 0.24 -13.06 1.85
N PHE A 3 -0.39 -12.73 0.73
CA PHE A 3 -0.56 -11.34 0.29
C PHE A 3 -1.58 -10.66 1.22
N PRO A 4 -1.43 -9.37 1.58
CA PRO A 4 -2.38 -8.64 2.44
C PRO A 4 -3.69 -8.28 1.72
N ILE A 5 -4.22 -9.18 0.88
CA ILE A 5 -5.53 -9.05 0.26
C ILE A 5 -6.63 -9.17 1.34
N GLU A 6 -6.39 -9.92 2.42
CA GLU A 6 -7.36 -10.10 3.51
C GLU A 6 -7.83 -8.77 4.14
N ALA A 7 -6.92 -7.81 4.32
CA ALA A 7 -7.25 -6.49 4.88
C ALA A 7 -8.14 -5.67 3.92
N ALA A 8 -7.86 -5.74 2.62
CA ALA A 8 -8.69 -5.08 1.61
C ALA A 8 -10.06 -5.80 1.42
N VAL A 9 -10.11 -7.12 1.59
CA VAL A 9 -11.34 -7.92 1.48
C VAL A 9 -12.31 -7.60 2.61
N SER A 10 -11.84 -7.21 3.80
CA SER A 10 -12.72 -6.85 4.91
C SER A 10 -13.49 -5.53 4.75
N GLU A 11 -13.02 -4.62 3.88
CA GLU A 11 -13.66 -3.31 3.67
C GLU A 11 -14.70 -3.31 2.53
N LEU A 12 -14.92 -4.45 1.87
CA LEU A 12 -15.85 -4.59 0.75
C LEU A 12 -17.27 -4.99 1.22
N PRO A 13 -18.33 -4.59 0.49
CA PRO A 13 -19.69 -5.08 0.73
C PRO A 13 -19.77 -6.60 0.53
N ASP A 14 -20.64 -7.28 1.29
CA ASP A 14 -20.66 -8.75 1.41
C ASP A 14 -20.82 -9.49 0.07
N GLU A 15 -21.61 -8.93 -0.86
CA GLU A 15 -21.78 -9.47 -2.21
C GLU A 15 -20.45 -9.43 -3.01
N ALA A 16 -19.73 -8.30 -2.94
CA ALA A 16 -18.45 -8.12 -3.63
C ALA A 16 -17.35 -9.01 -3.03
N ARG A 17 -17.41 -9.30 -1.72
CA ARG A 17 -16.48 -10.23 -1.06
C ARG A 17 -16.61 -11.64 -1.63
N GLN A 18 -17.84 -12.14 -1.77
CA GLN A 18 -18.09 -13.48 -2.32
C GLN A 18 -17.64 -13.59 -3.77
N ALA A 19 -17.95 -12.59 -4.61
CA ALA A 19 -17.50 -12.55 -6.00
C ALA A 19 -15.97 -12.51 -6.12
N LEU A 20 -15.30 -11.75 -5.24
CA LEU A 20 -13.84 -11.67 -5.21
C LEU A 20 -13.20 -12.99 -4.76
N THR A 21 -13.73 -13.64 -3.72
CA THR A 21 -13.22 -14.96 -3.28
C THR A 21 -13.32 -15.99 -4.38
N ALA A 22 -14.46 -16.08 -5.07
CA ALA A 22 -14.64 -16.99 -6.20
C ALA A 22 -13.65 -16.70 -7.35
N ALA A 23 -13.40 -15.41 -7.64
CA ALA A 23 -12.41 -15.01 -8.63
C ALA A 23 -10.97 -15.38 -8.21
N LEU A 24 -10.63 -15.22 -6.93
CA LEU A 24 -9.32 -15.58 -6.40
C LEU A 24 -9.06 -17.09 -6.46
N GLU A 25 -10.06 -17.91 -6.11
CA GLU A 25 -9.99 -19.37 -6.25
C GLU A 25 -9.75 -19.78 -7.70
N HIS A 26 -10.50 -19.20 -8.64
CA HIS A 26 -10.30 -19.46 -10.06
C HIS A 26 -8.90 -19.03 -10.54
N MET A 27 -8.40 -17.88 -10.07
CA MET A 27 -7.03 -17.43 -10.35
C MET A 27 -5.99 -18.40 -9.80
N GLN A 28 -6.15 -18.89 -8.57
CA GLN A 28 -5.25 -19.84 -7.94
C GLN A 28 -5.14 -21.15 -8.73
N VAL A 29 -6.27 -21.71 -9.16
CA VAL A 29 -6.28 -22.93 -10.00
C VAL A 29 -5.58 -22.67 -11.33
N ARG A 30 -5.91 -21.57 -12.01
CA ARG A 30 -5.28 -21.19 -13.27
C ARG A 30 -3.77 -21.04 -13.12
N ASP A 31 -3.32 -20.40 -12.05
CA ASP A 31 -1.89 -20.13 -11.84
C ASP A 31 -1.13 -21.41 -11.43
N SER A 32 -1.79 -22.33 -10.73
CA SER A 32 -1.24 -23.68 -10.45
C SER A 32 -1.01 -24.47 -11.73
N LEU A 33 -1.98 -24.45 -12.66
CA LEU A 33 -1.85 -25.13 -13.95
C LEU A 33 -0.77 -24.49 -14.83
N LYS A 34 -0.66 -23.15 -14.82
CA LYS A 34 0.44 -22.46 -15.50
C LYS A 34 1.79 -22.87 -14.93
N MET A 35 1.93 -22.93 -13.61
CA MET A 35 3.18 -23.40 -12.97
C MET A 35 3.53 -24.82 -13.42
N TYR A 36 2.54 -25.72 -13.43
CA TYR A 36 2.73 -27.10 -13.89
C TYR A 36 3.19 -27.17 -15.35
N ASN A 37 2.54 -26.44 -16.26
CA ASN A 37 2.91 -26.45 -17.68
C ASN A 37 4.33 -25.92 -17.91
N ASN A 38 4.70 -24.82 -17.23
CA ASN A 38 6.05 -24.27 -17.30
C ASN A 38 7.10 -25.25 -16.74
N LEU A 39 6.77 -25.92 -15.64
CA LEU A 39 7.65 -26.93 -15.04
C LEU A 39 7.93 -28.08 -16.02
N VAL A 40 6.88 -28.63 -16.61
CA VAL A 40 6.99 -29.75 -17.57
C VAL A 40 7.78 -29.33 -18.79
N GLU A 41 7.49 -28.16 -19.39
CA GLU A 41 8.23 -27.67 -20.56
C GLU A 41 9.72 -27.47 -20.25
N ARG A 42 10.02 -26.84 -19.11
CA ARG A 42 11.38 -26.56 -18.66
C ARG A 42 12.19 -27.84 -18.49
N CYS A 43 11.66 -28.78 -17.70
CA CYS A 43 12.38 -30.02 -17.39
C CYS A 43 12.47 -30.94 -18.61
N PHE A 44 11.48 -30.95 -19.50
CA PHE A 44 11.58 -31.68 -20.75
C PHE A 44 12.72 -31.11 -21.62
N ARG A 45 12.77 -29.78 -21.79
CA ARG A 45 13.80 -29.12 -22.61
C ARG A 45 15.22 -29.28 -22.07
N GLU A 46 15.38 -29.33 -20.75
CA GLU A 46 16.71 -29.40 -20.10
C GLU A 46 17.19 -30.83 -19.84
N CYS A 47 16.29 -31.80 -19.70
CA CYS A 47 16.66 -33.15 -19.28
C CYS A 47 16.40 -34.24 -20.34
N VAL A 48 15.55 -34.01 -21.33
CA VAL A 48 15.27 -35.01 -22.38
C VAL A 48 16.05 -34.65 -23.62
N GLU A 49 17.17 -35.34 -23.81
CA GLU A 49 18.13 -35.04 -24.89
C GLU A 49 18.19 -36.18 -25.92
N ASP A 50 17.94 -37.44 -25.52
CA ASP A 50 17.99 -38.59 -26.43
C ASP A 50 16.60 -39.16 -26.72
N MET A 51 16.10 -38.85 -27.93
CA MET A 51 14.78 -39.28 -28.40
C MET A 51 14.84 -40.57 -29.26
N ARG A 52 15.88 -41.40 -29.11
CA ARG A 52 15.99 -42.69 -29.83
C ARG A 52 15.02 -43.76 -29.34
N SER A 53 14.44 -43.60 -28.14
CA SER A 53 13.54 -44.56 -27.52
C SER A 53 12.28 -43.88 -26.98
N LYS A 54 11.17 -44.63 -26.89
CA LYS A 54 9.92 -44.11 -26.30
C LYS A 54 10.02 -43.94 -24.77
N ALA A 55 10.92 -44.66 -24.13
CA ALA A 55 11.15 -44.59 -22.69
C ALA A 55 12.29 -43.61 -22.41
N MET A 56 12.19 -42.90 -21.29
CA MET A 56 13.29 -42.10 -20.76
C MET A 56 14.40 -43.03 -20.26
N SER A 57 15.66 -42.62 -20.43
CA SER A 57 16.78 -43.33 -19.81
C SER A 57 16.85 -43.03 -18.31
N SER A 58 17.51 -43.89 -17.53
CA SER A 58 17.67 -43.70 -16.08
C SER A 58 18.38 -42.38 -15.71
N LYS A 59 19.23 -41.86 -16.61
CA LYS A 59 19.89 -40.56 -16.43
C LYS A 59 18.91 -39.40 -16.58
N GLU A 60 18.03 -39.46 -17.58
CA GLU A 60 17.03 -38.42 -17.84
C GLU A 60 15.95 -38.43 -16.74
N GLU A 61 15.53 -39.60 -16.27
CA GLU A 61 14.62 -39.72 -15.11
C GLU A 61 15.20 -39.04 -13.85
N GLN A 62 16.47 -39.30 -13.54
CA GLN A 62 17.16 -38.65 -12.43
C GLN A 62 17.30 -37.13 -12.64
N CYS A 63 17.53 -36.68 -13.87
CA CYS A 63 17.59 -35.26 -14.20
C CYS A 63 16.23 -34.59 -13.97
N VAL A 64 15.14 -35.16 -14.48
CA VAL A 64 13.78 -34.62 -14.33
C VAL A 64 13.39 -34.53 -12.84
N ALA A 65 13.69 -35.55 -12.04
CA ALA A 65 13.41 -35.52 -10.60
C ALA A 65 14.12 -34.33 -9.91
N LYS A 66 15.41 -34.12 -10.20
CA LYS A 66 16.18 -32.98 -9.67
C LYS A 66 15.71 -31.64 -10.22
N CYS A 67 15.31 -31.59 -11.48
CA CYS A 67 14.77 -30.40 -12.12
C CYS A 67 13.47 -29.96 -11.43
N CYS A 68 12.54 -30.90 -11.21
CA CYS A 68 11.28 -30.63 -10.51
C CYS A 68 11.49 -30.10 -9.10
N GLU A 69 12.35 -30.75 -8.31
CA GLU A 69 12.69 -30.31 -6.96
C GLU A 69 13.29 -28.89 -6.98
N LYS A 70 14.27 -28.65 -7.87
CA LYS A 70 14.92 -27.35 -7.99
C LYS A 70 13.93 -26.25 -8.41
N TYR A 71 13.06 -26.53 -9.38
CA TYR A 71 12.07 -25.56 -9.86
C TYR A 71 11.08 -25.17 -8.77
N MET A 72 10.55 -26.14 -8.01
CA MET A 72 9.64 -25.85 -6.91
C MET A 72 10.32 -25.05 -5.80
N ASN A 73 11.55 -25.41 -5.42
CA ASN A 73 12.32 -24.68 -4.43
C ASN A 73 12.64 -23.25 -4.86
N VAL A 74 13.01 -23.05 -6.13
CA VAL A 74 13.28 -21.71 -6.68
C VAL A 74 12.00 -20.89 -6.73
N THR A 75 10.91 -21.44 -7.26
CA THR A 75 9.61 -20.75 -7.32
C THR A 75 9.13 -20.31 -5.93
N GLY A 76 9.27 -21.18 -4.92
CA GLY A 76 8.97 -20.85 -3.53
C GLY A 76 9.85 -19.73 -2.97
N ARG A 77 11.16 -19.79 -3.21
CA ARG A 77 12.12 -18.76 -2.77
C ARG A 77 11.88 -17.41 -3.44
N VAL A 78 11.61 -17.40 -4.74
CA VAL A 78 11.29 -16.19 -5.49
C VAL A 78 10.02 -15.55 -4.93
N GLY A 79 8.99 -16.35 -4.62
CA GLY A 79 7.77 -15.84 -3.99
C GLY A 79 8.00 -15.19 -2.63
N MET A 80 8.87 -15.76 -1.77
CA MET A 80 9.23 -15.12 -0.50
C MET A 80 9.92 -13.77 -0.71
N ARG A 81 10.90 -13.71 -1.62
CA ARG A 81 11.62 -12.45 -1.92
C ARG A 81 10.71 -11.42 -2.58
N PHE A 82 9.78 -11.84 -3.41
CA PHE A 82 8.78 -10.95 -4.00
C PHE A 82 7.88 -10.33 -2.92
N SER A 83 7.45 -11.12 -1.93
CA SER A 83 6.67 -10.63 -0.80
C SER A 83 7.45 -9.62 0.05
N GLU A 84 8.74 -9.87 0.30
CA GLU A 84 9.62 -8.93 1.02
C GLU A 84 9.83 -7.63 0.23
N PHE A 85 10.02 -7.71 -1.08
CA PHE A 85 10.21 -6.54 -1.93
C PHE A 85 8.94 -5.69 -2.01
N PHE A 86 7.77 -6.35 -2.10
CA PHE A 86 6.48 -5.67 -2.14
C PHE A 86 6.22 -4.86 -0.86
N SER A 87 6.50 -5.42 0.32
CA SER A 87 6.33 -4.71 1.59
C SER A 87 7.30 -3.53 1.75
N GLN A 88 8.54 -3.67 1.28
CA GLN A 88 9.50 -2.56 1.27
C GLN A 88 9.06 -1.43 0.33
N MET A 89 8.54 -1.78 -0.85
CA MET A 89 8.04 -0.82 -1.83
C MET A 89 6.83 -0.05 -1.27
N GLU A 90 5.90 -0.72 -0.59
CA GLU A 90 4.76 -0.08 0.05
C GLU A 90 5.20 0.90 1.16
N ALA A 91 6.15 0.49 2.01
CA ALA A 91 6.70 1.36 3.04
C ALA A 91 7.39 2.60 2.44
N ALA A 92 8.16 2.43 1.35
CA ALA A 92 8.79 3.55 0.64
C ALA A 92 7.76 4.49 0.00
N ALA A 93 6.69 3.94 -0.59
CA ALA A 93 5.60 4.74 -1.17
C ALA A 93 4.87 5.57 -0.10
N GLN A 94 4.62 4.99 1.08
CA GLN A 94 4.02 5.73 2.20
C GLN A 94 4.92 6.87 2.69
N GLN A 95 6.24 6.66 2.75
CA GLN A 95 7.19 7.71 3.11
C GLN A 95 7.17 8.86 2.08
N GLN A 96 7.17 8.54 0.79
CA GLN A 96 7.07 9.54 -0.27
C GLN A 96 5.76 10.34 -0.22
N MET A 97 4.62 9.67 0.02
CA MET A 97 3.33 10.35 0.18
C MET A 97 3.30 11.26 1.40
N ALA A 98 3.88 10.83 2.53
CA ALA A 98 3.97 11.64 3.74
C ALA A 98 4.88 12.87 3.54
N GLU A 99 5.97 12.72 2.80
CA GLU A 99 6.87 13.82 2.48
C GLU A 99 6.25 14.84 1.52
N MET A 100 5.57 14.36 0.46
CA MET A 100 4.79 15.23 -0.43
C MET A 100 3.65 15.95 0.31
N ALA A 101 2.95 15.28 1.24
CA ALA A 101 1.90 15.89 2.05
C ALA A 101 2.43 17.02 2.96
N LYS A 102 3.61 16.86 3.56
CA LYS A 102 4.27 17.92 4.35
C LYS A 102 4.64 19.12 3.49
N GLN A 103 5.12 18.90 2.27
CA GLN A 103 5.42 19.99 1.32
C GLN A 103 4.16 20.74 0.88
N GLN A 104 3.04 20.03 0.66
CA GLN A 104 1.74 20.63 0.37
C GLN A 104 1.25 21.51 1.54
N ALA A 105 1.42 21.05 2.78
CA ALA A 105 1.05 21.82 3.98
C ALA A 105 1.88 23.10 4.12
N SER A 106 3.19 23.05 3.83
CA SER A 106 4.07 24.22 3.81
C SER A 106 3.65 25.26 2.75
N LYS A 107 3.35 24.82 1.52
CA LYS A 107 2.89 25.72 0.44
C LYS A 107 1.50 26.32 0.73
N ASN A 108 0.55 25.51 1.22
CA ASN A 108 -0.81 25.95 1.57
C ASN A 108 -0.82 26.94 2.76
N SER A 109 0.07 26.74 3.74
CA SER A 109 0.34 27.69 4.83
C SER A 109 0.75 29.09 4.32
N SER A 110 1.60 29.16 3.30
CA SER A 110 2.03 30.44 2.70
C SER A 110 0.93 31.17 1.92
N LEU A 111 0.03 30.43 1.26
CA LEU A 111 -1.13 30.98 0.55
C LEU A 111 -2.20 31.50 1.52
N ARG A 112 -2.41 30.78 2.64
CA ARG A 112 -3.34 31.17 3.71
C ARG A 112 -2.99 32.52 4.34
N TRP A 113 -1.70 32.84 4.51
CA TRP A 113 -1.28 34.16 4.98
C TRP A 113 -1.38 35.26 3.90
N ARG A 114 -1.18 34.94 2.62
CA ARG A 114 -1.39 35.89 1.51
C ARG A 114 -2.86 36.28 1.32
N GLY A 115 -3.80 35.42 1.73
CA GLY A 115 -5.25 35.71 1.75
C GLY A 115 -5.72 36.56 2.94
N ILE A 116 -4.97 36.58 4.06
CA ILE A 116 -5.33 37.39 5.24
C ILE A 116 -5.07 38.89 4.99
N THR A 117 -4.18 39.24 4.06
CA THR A 117 -3.94 40.64 3.64
C THR A 117 -4.95 41.19 2.62
N ALA A 118 -5.95 40.42 2.20
CA ALA A 118 -6.99 40.86 1.26
C ALA A 118 -8.35 41.15 1.92
N LEU A 119 -8.44 41.14 3.26
CA LEU A 119 -9.64 41.54 4.00
C LEU A 119 -9.35 42.61 5.07
N SER A 120 -8.55 43.62 4.73
CA SER A 120 -8.39 44.82 5.56
C SER A 120 -8.39 46.10 4.74
N ASN A 121 -9.29 46.18 3.74
CA ASN A 121 -9.78 47.46 3.23
C ASN A 121 -11.30 47.52 3.44
N GLY A 122 -11.68 47.51 4.72
CA GLY A 122 -12.98 47.98 5.19
C GLY A 122 -12.71 49.01 6.28
N VAL A 123 -12.83 50.29 5.93
CA VAL A 123 -12.74 51.41 6.86
C VAL A 123 -13.81 51.24 7.95
N GLN A 124 -13.37 51.01 9.19
CA GLN A 124 -14.11 51.44 10.39
C GLN A 124 -13.11 51.96 11.43
N GLY A 125 -13.08 53.27 11.58
CA GLY A 125 -12.75 53.99 12.82
C GLY A 125 -11.45 53.62 13.55
N ASN A 126 -10.37 54.32 13.20
CA ASN A 126 -9.27 54.85 14.05
C ASN A 126 -8.90 54.15 15.38
N ARG A 127 -8.88 52.82 15.47
CA ARG A 127 -8.36 52.13 16.65
C ARG A 127 -7.64 50.83 16.28
N TRP A 128 -6.35 50.79 16.57
CA TRP A 128 -5.52 49.60 16.44
C TRP A 128 -5.86 48.61 17.55
N VAL A 129 -6.43 47.46 17.20
CA VAL A 129 -6.55 46.30 18.09
C VAL A 129 -5.54 45.25 17.67
N HIS A 130 -4.55 44.98 18.53
CA HIS A 130 -3.63 43.87 18.36
C HIS A 130 -4.34 42.57 18.78
N ALA A 131 -4.45 41.61 17.86
CA ALA A 131 -4.90 40.27 18.18
C ALA A 131 -3.80 39.53 18.94
N THR A 132 -3.91 39.43 20.27
CA THR A 132 -3.08 38.51 21.05
C THR A 132 -3.48 37.08 20.69
N ARG A 133 -2.62 36.42 19.91
CA ARG A 133 -2.74 35.00 19.57
C ARG A 133 -2.34 34.18 20.80
N SER A 134 -3.31 33.80 21.64
CA SER A 134 -3.06 32.83 22.72
C SER A 134 -2.67 31.46 22.14
N PRO A 135 -1.67 30.78 22.72
CA PRO A 135 -1.27 29.45 22.28
C PRO A 135 -2.25 28.39 22.82
N MET A 136 -2.26 27.26 22.12
CA MET A 136 -3.09 26.08 22.32
C MET A 136 -3.29 25.69 23.80
N GLY A 137 -4.55 25.56 24.21
CA GLY A 137 -4.99 24.88 25.43
C GLY A 137 -6.10 23.89 25.08
N GLN A 138 -5.92 22.65 25.51
CA GLN A 138 -6.72 21.44 25.23
C GLN A 138 -8.20 21.52 25.68
N PRO A 139 -9.05 20.55 25.25
CA PRO A 139 -10.48 20.58 25.53
C PRO A 139 -10.79 20.00 26.92
N SER A 140 -11.53 20.73 27.75
CA SER A 140 -12.35 20.10 28.81
C SER A 140 -13.48 21.01 29.31
N THR A 141 -14.69 20.43 29.24
CA THR A 141 -15.83 20.55 30.16
C THR A 141 -16.40 21.93 30.51
N GLY A 142 -17.57 22.20 29.90
CA GLY A 142 -18.81 22.64 30.56
C GLY A 142 -18.77 23.72 31.64
N GLY A 143 -19.35 24.89 31.36
CA GLY A 143 -19.76 25.84 32.38
C GLY A 143 -20.19 27.18 31.79
N ARG A 144 -21.50 27.49 31.89
CA ARG A 144 -22.04 28.83 31.59
C ARG A 144 -21.44 29.83 32.58
N GLY A 145 -20.74 30.84 32.09
CA GLY A 145 -20.22 31.95 32.90
C GLY A 145 -20.24 33.24 32.09
N LEU A 146 -21.02 34.22 32.57
CA LEU A 146 -21.16 35.55 31.98
C LEU A 146 -19.79 36.24 31.86
N ALA A 147 -19.46 36.72 30.66
CA ALA A 147 -18.30 37.57 30.45
C ALA A 147 -18.57 38.97 31.00
N HIS A 148 -17.94 39.30 32.13
CA HIS A 148 -17.85 40.67 32.61
C HIS A 148 -16.71 41.37 31.85
N ALA A 149 -17.05 42.39 31.05
CA ALA A 149 -16.08 43.22 30.36
C ALA A 149 -15.65 44.37 31.29
N THR A 150 -14.42 44.33 31.79
CA THR A 150 -13.84 45.44 32.53
C THR A 150 -13.13 46.37 31.56
N VAL A 151 -13.61 47.61 31.48
CA VAL A 151 -12.96 48.72 30.76
C VAL A 151 -11.74 49.17 31.56
N VAL A 152 -10.56 49.19 30.93
CA VAL A 152 -9.35 49.83 31.46
C VAL A 152 -9.20 51.18 30.77
N ALA A 153 -9.06 52.23 31.59
CA ALA A 153 -8.80 53.61 31.18
C ALA A 153 -7.36 53.81 30.68
#